data_AF-A0A2E0WZZ0-F1
#
_entry.id   AF-A0A2E0WZZ0-F1
#
_cell.length_a   1.000
_cell.length_b   1.000
_cell.length_c   1.000
_cell.angle_alpha   90.00
_cell.angle_beta   90.00
_cell.angle_gamma   90.00
#
_symmetry.space_group_name_H-M   'P 1'
#
loop_
_entity.id
_entity.type
_entity.pdbx_description
1 polymer ?
#
loop_
_entity_poly.entity_id
_entity_poly.type
_entity_poly.pdbx_seq_one_letter_code
_entity_poly.pdbx_strand_id
1 'polypeptide(L)'
;MIAADSTYPSTQVFPRQESTLAAPRGRWQGAANSPVAYRRDSLGQIRELRIGAWRVLAATETRRIADVRELSAGRTAVLIERRGVPSGPVTSLLWQLYDGAGRLLSAMQSSPDGQRTLMMNYQTRQACQVNVNDAGTLETVGEWFF
;
A
#
# COMPACT_ATOMS: atom_id res chain seq x y z
N MET A 1 18.59 44.29 -20.74
CA MET A 1 17.14 44.07 -20.63
C MET A 1 16.87 42.70 -21.22
N ILE A 2 16.82 41.65 -20.40
CA ILE A 2 16.71 40.26 -20.84
C ILE A 2 15.32 39.79 -20.41
N ALA A 3 14.48 39.44 -21.38
CA ALA A 3 13.16 38.87 -21.15
C ALA A 3 13.31 37.44 -20.63
N ALA A 4 12.65 37.15 -19.50
CA ALA A 4 12.50 35.80 -18.98
C ALA A 4 11.35 35.12 -19.73
N ASP A 5 11.67 34.12 -20.54
CA ASP A 5 10.69 33.23 -21.15
C ASP A 5 10.50 32.04 -20.18
N SER A 6 9.37 32.05 -19.47
CA SER A 6 9.01 31.08 -18.44
C SER A 6 7.86 30.22 -18.96
N THR A 7 8.18 29.24 -19.79
CA THR A 7 7.22 28.25 -20.28
C THR A 7 7.15 27.09 -19.28
N TYR A 8 6.22 27.16 -18.32
CA TYR A 8 5.82 25.99 -17.54
C TYR A 8 5.04 25.02 -18.44
N PRO A 9 5.36 23.72 -18.50
CA PRO A 9 4.48 22.77 -19.17
C PRO A 9 3.18 22.63 -18.37
N SER A 10 2.07 22.82 -19.10
CA SER A 10 0.69 22.64 -18.65
C SER A 10 0.49 21.36 -17.85
N THR A 11 -0.19 21.46 -16.71
CA THR A 11 -0.69 20.34 -15.92
C THR A 11 -1.46 19.37 -16.81
N GLN A 12 -0.84 18.22 -17.14
CA GLN A 12 -1.58 17.11 -17.74
C GLN A 12 -2.53 16.57 -16.67
N VAL A 13 -3.81 16.92 -16.82
CA VAL A 13 -4.89 16.29 -16.06
C VAL A 13 -4.98 14.86 -16.55
N PHE A 14 -4.40 13.93 -15.80
CA PHE A 14 -4.62 12.51 -16.02
C PHE A 14 -6.12 12.23 -15.85
N PRO A 15 -6.82 11.71 -16.87
CA PRO A 15 -8.20 11.30 -16.69
C PRO A 15 -8.22 10.25 -15.57
N ARG A 16 -9.13 10.45 -14.62
CA ARG A 16 -9.40 9.52 -13.52
C ARG A 16 -9.84 8.22 -14.20
N GLN A 17 -8.91 7.27 -14.34
CA GLN A 17 -9.23 5.93 -14.81
C GLN A 17 -10.08 5.30 -13.71
N GLU A 18 -11.39 5.47 -13.80
CA GLU A 18 -12.34 4.65 -13.07
C GLU A 18 -12.09 3.23 -13.53
N SER A 19 -11.31 2.50 -12.74
CA SER A 19 -11.14 1.07 -12.91
C SER A 19 -12.50 0.44 -12.61
N THR A 20 -13.36 0.38 -13.62
CA THR A 20 -14.59 -0.42 -13.65
C THR A 20 -14.21 -1.88 -13.81
N LEU A 21 -13.36 -2.39 -12.92
CA LEU A 21 -13.35 -3.81 -12.62
C LEU A 21 -14.65 -4.08 -11.87
N ALA A 22 -15.65 -4.57 -12.61
CA ALA A 22 -16.89 -5.05 -12.03
C ALA A 22 -16.55 -5.91 -10.80
N ALA A 23 -17.01 -5.46 -9.62
CA ALA A 23 -16.81 -6.19 -8.39
C ALA A 23 -17.37 -7.60 -8.63
N PRO A 24 -16.60 -8.67 -8.45
CA PRO A 24 -17.13 -10.02 -8.62
C PRO A 24 -18.34 -10.18 -7.70
N ARG A 25 -19.32 -11.02 -8.03
CA ARG A 25 -20.48 -11.29 -7.15
C ARG A 25 -20.19 -12.49 -6.24
N GLY A 26 -19.43 -12.27 -5.17
CA GLY A 26 -19.01 -13.32 -4.25
C GLY A 26 -19.17 -12.85 -2.81
N ARG A 27 -19.56 -13.77 -1.93
CA ARG A 27 -19.79 -13.48 -0.51
C ARG A 27 -18.46 -13.12 0.17
N TRP A 28 -18.49 -12.07 0.99
CA TRP A 28 -17.41 -11.76 1.91
C TRP A 28 -17.20 -12.92 2.89
N GLN A 29 -15.96 -13.33 3.08
CA GLN A 29 -15.52 -14.35 4.02
C GLN A 29 -14.80 -13.68 5.21
N GLY A 30 -14.93 -14.22 6.41
CA GLY A 30 -14.28 -13.69 7.62
C GLY A 30 -14.89 -14.30 8.88
N ALA A 31 -14.15 -14.28 9.98
CA ALA A 31 -14.68 -14.72 11.27
C ALA A 31 -15.81 -13.78 11.73
N ALA A 32 -16.79 -14.33 12.46
CA ALA A 32 -17.80 -13.51 13.12
C ALA A 32 -17.09 -12.50 14.04
N ASN A 33 -17.42 -11.21 13.90
CA ASN A 33 -16.80 -10.08 14.60
C ASN A 33 -15.36 -9.73 14.21
N SER A 34 -14.78 -10.31 13.15
CA SER A 34 -13.52 -9.79 12.62
C SER A 34 -13.74 -8.42 11.96
N PRO A 35 -12.88 -7.41 12.22
CA PRO A 35 -12.89 -6.16 11.47
C PRO A 35 -12.43 -6.36 10.01
N VAL A 36 -12.00 -7.56 9.65
CA VAL A 36 -11.47 -7.90 8.34
C VAL A 36 -12.41 -8.89 7.65
N ALA A 37 -12.69 -8.63 6.37
CA ALA A 37 -13.34 -9.59 5.50
C ALA A 37 -12.59 -9.69 4.17
N TYR A 38 -12.57 -10.86 3.57
CA TYR A 38 -11.84 -11.13 2.33
C TYR A 38 -12.75 -11.73 1.28
N ARG A 39 -12.34 -11.56 0.03
CA ARG A 39 -12.84 -12.30 -1.11
C ARG A 39 -11.66 -12.85 -1.87
N ARG A 40 -11.68 -14.17 -2.07
CA ARG A 40 -10.61 -14.90 -2.72
C ARG A 40 -11.05 -15.35 -4.11
N ASP A 41 -10.08 -15.50 -5.01
CA ASP A 41 -10.32 -16.15 -6.30
C ASP A 41 -10.34 -17.69 -6.15
N SER A 42 -10.50 -18.39 -7.28
CA SER A 42 -10.50 -19.86 -7.33
C SER A 42 -9.15 -20.49 -6.97
N LEU A 43 -8.06 -19.72 -6.97
CA LEU A 43 -6.73 -20.15 -6.57
C LEU A 43 -6.43 -19.83 -5.09
N GLY A 44 -7.42 -19.32 -4.35
CA GLY A 44 -7.29 -18.94 -2.95
C GLY A 44 -6.56 -17.61 -2.71
N GLN A 45 -6.18 -16.88 -3.75
CA GLN A 45 -5.53 -15.56 -3.62
C GLN A 45 -6.53 -14.49 -3.21
N ILE A 46 -6.10 -13.51 -2.40
CA ILE A 46 -6.96 -12.41 -1.96
C ILE A 46 -7.18 -11.45 -3.14
N ARG A 47 -8.41 -11.39 -3.64
CA ARG A 47 -8.81 -10.44 -4.69
C ARG A 47 -9.31 -9.13 -4.09
N GLU A 48 -10.08 -9.20 -3.02
CA GLU A 48 -10.56 -8.01 -2.28
C GLU A 48 -10.41 -8.23 -0.77
N LEU A 49 -10.03 -7.18 -0.07
CA LEU A 49 -9.92 -7.11 1.37
C LEU A 49 -10.73 -5.91 1.86
N ARG A 50 -11.64 -6.13 2.79
CA ARG A 50 -12.34 -5.07 3.52
C ARG A 50 -11.82 -5.00 4.94
N ILE A 51 -11.54 -3.78 5.41
CA ILE A 51 -11.12 -3.47 6.78
C ILE A 51 -12.10 -2.44 7.34
N GLY A 52 -12.69 -2.74 8.49
CA GLY A 52 -13.76 -1.94 9.07
C GLY A 52 -14.97 -1.81 8.13
N ALA A 53 -15.67 -0.68 8.23
CA ALA A 53 -16.91 -0.47 7.49
C ALA A 53 -16.71 -0.05 6.02
N TRP A 54 -15.58 0.57 5.67
CA TRP A 54 -15.46 1.32 4.41
C TRP A 54 -14.15 1.10 3.64
N ARG A 55 -13.06 0.64 4.28
CA ARG A 55 -11.79 0.48 3.58
C ARG A 55 -11.83 -0.81 2.76
N VAL A 56 -11.74 -0.68 1.44
CA VAL A 56 -11.57 -1.82 0.53
C VAL A 56 -10.25 -1.70 -0.22
N LEU A 57 -9.47 -2.77 -0.22
CA LEU A 57 -8.28 -2.94 -1.05
C LEU A 57 -8.58 -4.04 -2.06
N ALA A 58 -8.29 -3.78 -3.33
CA ALA A 58 -8.40 -4.78 -4.39
C ALA A 58 -7.02 -5.11 -4.96
N ALA A 59 -6.82 -6.38 -5.28
CA ALA A 59 -5.74 -6.80 -6.14
C ALA A 59 -6.00 -6.29 -7.57
N THR A 60 -4.92 -5.98 -8.28
CA THR A 60 -4.92 -5.60 -9.69
C THR A 60 -3.88 -6.46 -10.43
N GLU A 61 -3.74 -6.29 -11.74
CA GLU A 61 -2.74 -7.02 -12.53
C GLU A 61 -1.30 -6.78 -12.06
N THR A 62 -1.04 -5.60 -11.48
CA THR A 62 0.28 -5.16 -11.01
C THR A 62 0.38 -5.09 -9.49
N ARG A 63 -0.66 -5.49 -8.76
CA ARG A 63 -0.71 -5.40 -7.29
C ARG A 63 -1.38 -6.64 -6.71
N ARG A 64 -0.67 -7.37 -5.85
CA ARG A 64 -1.20 -8.52 -5.11
C ARG A 64 -1.30 -8.20 -3.62
N ILE A 65 -2.42 -8.55 -2.98
CA ILE A 65 -2.51 -8.59 -1.52
C ILE A 65 -1.91 -9.93 -1.09
N ALA A 66 -0.67 -9.90 -0.60
CA ALA A 66 0.14 -11.09 -0.36
C ALA A 66 -0.05 -11.66 1.05
N ASP A 67 -0.27 -10.79 2.04
CA ASP A 67 -0.49 -11.18 3.44
C ASP A 67 -1.43 -10.21 4.14
N VAL A 68 -2.17 -10.71 5.13
CA VAL A 68 -3.06 -9.94 6.00
C VAL A 68 -2.93 -10.50 7.42
N ARG A 69 -2.55 -9.65 8.37
CA ARG A 69 -2.38 -10.01 9.78
C ARG A 69 -3.26 -9.13 10.64
N GLU A 70 -4.19 -9.76 11.36
CA GLU A 70 -4.87 -9.12 12.48
C GLU A 70 -3.88 -9.06 13.66
N LEU A 71 -3.71 -7.87 14.22
CA LEU A 71 -2.81 -7.58 15.32
C LEU A 71 -3.62 -7.24 16.58
N SER A 72 -2.92 -7.15 17.71
CA SER A 72 -3.51 -6.65 18.96
C SER A 72 -4.04 -5.21 18.80
N ALA A 73 -4.92 -4.80 19.72
CA ALA A 73 -5.60 -3.50 19.71
C ALA A 73 -6.44 -3.22 18.44
N GLY A 74 -6.94 -4.28 17.79
CA GLY A 74 -7.83 -4.16 16.62
C GLY A 74 -7.15 -3.56 15.40
N ARG A 75 -5.84 -3.74 15.24
CA ARG A 75 -5.07 -3.26 14.08
C ARG A 75 -4.96 -4.35 13.02
N THR A 76 -4.82 -3.94 11.77
CA THR A 76 -4.64 -4.86 10.65
C THR A 76 -3.43 -4.46 9.83
N ALA A 77 -2.43 -5.33 9.73
CA ALA A 77 -1.31 -5.15 8.82
C ALA A 77 -1.59 -5.90 7.50
N VAL A 78 -1.31 -5.24 6.38
CA VAL A 78 -1.51 -5.79 5.03
C VAL A 78 -0.21 -5.68 4.26
N LEU A 79 0.27 -6.80 3.72
CA LEU A 79 1.37 -6.81 2.76
C LEU A 79 0.82 -6.78 1.34
N ILE A 80 1.34 -5.84 0.56
CA ILE A 80 1.06 -5.68 -0.84
C ILE A 80 2.35 -5.86 -1.63
N GLU A 81 2.35 -6.79 -2.58
CA GLU A 81 3.38 -6.88 -3.59
C GLU A 81 2.99 -6.03 -4.80
N ARG A 82 3.93 -5.24 -5.29
CA ARG A 82 3.76 -4.48 -6.54
C ARG A 82 4.69 -5.02 -7.61
N ARG A 83 4.22 -5.02 -8.85
CA ARG A 83 4.95 -5.43 -10.05
C ARG A 83 4.96 -4.26 -11.03
N GLY A 84 6.01 -4.15 -11.83
CA GLY A 84 6.09 -3.14 -12.89
C GLY A 84 5.13 -3.44 -14.06
N VAL A 85 4.88 -4.73 -14.30
CA VAL A 85 4.03 -5.23 -15.40
C VAL A 85 3.21 -6.44 -14.92
N PRO A 86 2.07 -6.75 -15.57
CA PRO A 86 1.31 -7.96 -15.29
C PRO A 86 2.20 -9.20 -15.36
N SER A 87 2.08 -10.09 -14.37
CA SER A 87 2.89 -11.32 -14.26
C SER A 87 4.41 -11.12 -14.15
N GLY A 88 4.92 -9.89 -14.07
CA GLY A 88 6.34 -9.59 -13.89
C GLY A 88 6.85 -9.86 -12.46
N PRO A 89 8.18 -9.68 -12.23
CA PRO A 89 8.75 -9.79 -10.90
C PRO A 89 8.21 -8.70 -9.96
N VAL A 90 8.24 -8.98 -8.66
CA VAL A 90 7.92 -7.99 -7.63
C VAL A 90 8.97 -6.90 -7.65
N THR A 91 8.54 -5.65 -7.79
CA THR A 91 9.40 -4.45 -7.83
C THR A 91 9.39 -3.69 -6.51
N SER A 92 8.41 -3.92 -5.64
CA SER A 92 8.40 -3.40 -4.27
C SER A 92 7.42 -4.16 -3.38
N LEU A 93 7.70 -4.13 -2.09
CA LEU A 93 6.82 -4.61 -1.03
C LEU A 93 6.27 -3.40 -0.28
N LEU A 94 4.97 -3.41 0.01
CA LEU A 94 4.30 -2.33 0.73
C LEU A 94 3.50 -2.92 1.89
N TRP A 95 3.99 -2.71 3.10
CA TRP A 95 3.23 -2.94 4.32
C TRP A 95 2.35 -1.73 4.62
N GLN A 96 1.09 -1.97 4.95
CA GLN A 96 0.13 -0.94 5.38
C GLN A 96 -0.49 -1.36 6.70
N LEU A 97 -0.49 -0.46 7.68
CA LEU A 97 -1.10 -0.68 8.99
C LEU A 97 -2.38 0.13 9.10
N TYR A 98 -3.48 -0.55 9.40
CA TYR A 98 -4.79 0.03 9.59
C TYR A 98 -5.25 -0.10 11.05
N ASP A 99 -6.09 0.83 11.51
CA ASP A 99 -6.93 0.60 12.68
C ASP A 99 -8.18 -0.24 12.33
N GLY A 100 -8.96 -0.61 13.35
CA GLY A 100 -10.16 -1.41 13.19
C GLY A 100 -11.30 -0.71 12.43
N ALA A 101 -11.21 0.61 12.26
CA ALA A 101 -12.14 1.38 11.44
C ALA A 101 -11.73 1.43 9.97
N GLY A 102 -10.51 0.98 9.60
CA GLY A 102 -9.99 1.00 8.24
C GLY A 102 -9.21 2.29 7.88
N ARG A 103 -8.85 3.10 8.87
CA ARG A 103 -7.96 4.26 8.68
C ARG A 103 -6.51 3.79 8.58
N LEU A 104 -5.78 4.30 7.59
CA LEU A 104 -4.36 4.04 7.43
C LEU A 104 -3.57 4.81 8.50
N LEU A 105 -2.80 4.09 9.32
CA LEU A 105 -1.97 4.63 10.40
C LEU A 105 -0.53 4.85 9.92
N SER A 106 0.02 3.84 9.26
CA SER A 106 1.37 3.89 8.71
C SER A 106 1.50 3.01 7.47
N ALA A 107 2.50 3.30 6.65
CA ALA A 107 2.90 2.47 5.53
C ALA A 107 4.42 2.36 5.48
N MET A 108 4.91 1.22 5.03
CA MET A 108 6.33 0.97 4.82
C MET A 108 6.50 0.34 3.45
N GLN A 109 7.22 1.02 2.56
CA GLN A 109 7.57 0.49 1.24
C GLN A 109 9.04 0.13 1.21
N SER A 110 9.36 -1.09 0.80
CA SER A 110 10.73 -1.52 0.59
C SER A 110 10.98 -1.93 -0.85
N SER A 111 12.24 -1.83 -1.27
CA SER A 111 12.74 -2.57 -2.42
C SER A 111 12.61 -4.09 -2.18
N PRO A 112 12.58 -4.93 -3.24
CA PRO A 112 12.42 -6.38 -3.09
C PRO A 112 13.56 -7.03 -2.31
N ASP A 113 14.75 -6.46 -2.38
CA ASP A 113 15.96 -6.87 -1.64
C ASP A 113 16.03 -6.31 -0.20
N GLY A 114 15.06 -5.48 0.21
CA GLY A 114 14.99 -4.87 1.54
C GLY A 114 16.03 -3.78 1.80
N GLN A 115 16.92 -3.46 0.85
CA GLN A 115 18.04 -2.53 1.05
C GLN A 115 17.59 -1.08 1.24
N ARG A 116 16.46 -0.71 0.65
CA ARG A 116 15.88 0.64 0.74
C ARG A 116 14.47 0.53 1.26
N THR A 117 14.19 1.24 2.35
CA THR A 117 12.87 1.30 2.96
C THR A 117 12.45 2.74 3.18
N LEU A 118 11.22 3.06 2.81
CA LEU A 118 10.55 4.31 3.13
C LEU A 118 9.40 4.01 4.08
N MET A 119 9.39 4.64 5.24
CA MET A 119 8.31 4.56 6.21
C MET A 119 7.56 5.89 6.25
N MET A 120 6.23 5.81 6.31
CA MET A 120 5.32 6.94 6.46
C MET A 120 4.43 6.67 7.66
N ASN A 121 4.40 7.62 8.60
CA ASN A 121 3.47 7.63 9.71
C ASN A 121 2.44 8.75 9.49
N TYR A 122 1.20 8.36 9.21
CA TYR A 122 0.11 9.30 8.92
C TYR A 122 -0.50 9.91 10.19
N GLN A 123 -0.21 9.35 11.37
CA GLN A 123 -0.62 9.94 12.64
C GLN A 123 0.27 11.11 13.01
N THR A 124 1.59 10.96 12.85
CA THR A 124 2.58 12.01 13.15
C THR A 124 2.92 12.87 11.93
N ARG A 125 2.39 12.54 10.75
CA ARG A 125 2.71 13.17 9.45
C ARG A 125 4.20 13.26 9.19
N GLN A 126 4.87 12.15 9.48
CA GLN A 126 6.31 12.01 9.38
C GLN A 126 6.61 10.94 8.33
N ALA A 127 7.68 11.14 7.58
CA ALA A 127 8.24 10.13 6.72
C ALA A 127 9.74 10.03 6.97
N CYS A 128 10.26 8.80 6.95
CA CYS A 128 11.68 8.55 7.06
C CYS A 128 12.13 7.52 6.04
N GLN A 129 13.36 7.71 5.53
CA GLN A 129 14.04 6.70 4.76
C GLN A 129 15.00 5.95 5.68
N VAL A 130 14.96 4.63 5.57
CA VAL A 130 15.76 3.70 6.34
C VAL A 130 16.53 2.80 5.38
N ASN A 131 17.83 2.65 5.63
CA ASN A 131 18.69 1.71 4.92
C ASN A 131 19.21 0.64 5.87
N VAL A 132 19.65 -0.49 5.32
CA VAL A 132 20.43 -1.48 6.06
C VAL A 132 21.91 -1.11 5.92
N ASN A 133 22.61 -0.92 7.04
CA ASN A 133 24.04 -0.65 7.04
C ASN A 133 24.88 -1.93 6.91
N ASP A 134 26.20 -1.80 6.83
CA ASP A 134 27.13 -2.93 6.68
C ASP A 134 27.06 -3.95 7.84
N ALA A 135 26.54 -3.54 9.00
CA ALA A 135 26.30 -4.40 10.16
C ALA A 135 24.91 -5.08 10.14
N GLY A 136 24.14 -4.93 9.07
CA GLY A 136 22.79 -5.47 8.96
C GLY A 136 21.74 -4.73 9.81
N THR A 137 22.07 -3.55 10.33
CA THR A 137 21.19 -2.74 11.19
C THR A 137 20.46 -1.69 10.38
N LEU A 138 19.22 -1.39 10.77
CA LEU A 138 18.43 -0.32 10.16
C LEU A 138 18.90 1.05 10.66
N GLU A 139 19.28 1.93 9.74
CA GLU A 139 19.66 3.31 10.03
C GLU A 139 18.75 4.30 9.30
N THR A 140 18.35 5.39 9.98
CA THR A 140 17.59 6.47 9.34
C THR A 140 18.54 7.37 8.57
N VAL A 141 18.35 7.46 7.25
CA VAL A 141 19.19 8.28 6.37
C VAL A 141 18.55 9.62 5.99
N GLY A 142 17.28 9.79 6.31
CA GLY A 142 16.59 11.07 6.17
C GLY A 142 15.19 11.04 6.74
N GLU A 143 14.69 12.23 7.11
CA GLU A 143 13.38 12.41 7.75
C GLU A 143 12.75 13.74 7.32
N TRP A 144 11.44 13.75 7.13
CA TRP A 144 10.67 14.93 6.75
C TRP A 144 9.23 14.88 7.31
N PHE A 145 8.64 16.06 7.46
CA PHE A 145 7.29 16.25 7.99
C PHE A 145 6.40 16.94 6.94
N PHE A 146 5.09 16.67 6.97
CA PHE A 146 4.12 17.20 6.00
C PHE A 146 2.73 17.48 6.59
#